data_AF-M9RSN8-F1
#
_entry.id   AF-M9RSN8-F1
#
_cell.length_a   1.000
_cell.length_b   1.000
_cell.length_c   1.000
_cell.angle_alpha   90.00
_cell.angle_beta   90.00
_cell.angle_gamma   90.00
#
_symmetry.space_group_name_H-M   'P 1'
#
loop_
_entity.id
_entity.type
_entity.pdbx_description
1 polymer ?
#
loop_
_entity_poly.entity_id
_entity_poly.type
_entity_poly.pdbx_seq_one_letter_code
_entity_poly.pdbx_strand_id
1 'polypeptide(L)'
;DDVTIKVLFCGICHGDLHVIKNEWGNAMYPIVPGHEIVGVVTDISSGVKNFKAGETVGVGYFLDSCRTCYSCSKGYENFCPTLTL
;
A
#
# COMPACT_ATOMS: atom_id res chain seq x y z
N ASP A 1 -5.96 -1.28 12.03
CA ASP A 1 -4.99 -2.37 12.29
C ASP A 1 -3.73 -2.05 11.54
N ASP A 2 -2.88 -1.23 12.14
CA ASP A 2 -1.86 -0.47 11.42
C ASP A 2 -0.45 -0.93 11.80
N VAL A 3 0.47 -0.78 10.86
CA VAL A 3 1.91 -1.07 11.01
C VAL A 3 2.68 0.17 10.60
N THR A 4 3.45 0.76 11.52
CA THR A 4 4.27 1.94 11.22
C THR A 4 5.63 1.49 10.71
N ILE A 5 6.01 1.94 9.52
CA ILE A 5 7.23 1.51 8.84
C ILE A 5 8.16 2.70 8.64
N LYS A 6 9.44 2.54 9.03
CA LYS A 6 10.52 3.40 8.56
C LYS A 6 10.91 2.97 7.15
N VAL A 7 10.53 3.75 6.16
CA VAL A 7 10.91 3.53 4.76
C VAL A 7 12.43 3.59 4.63
N LEU A 8 13.02 2.58 4.00
CA LEU A 8 14.45 2.53 3.68
C LEU A 8 14.68 2.83 2.20
N PHE A 9 13.85 2.24 1.34
CA PHE A 9 13.92 2.38 -0.11
C PHE A 9 12.52 2.43 -0.70
N CYS A 10 12.37 3.13 -1.82
CA CYS A 10 11.16 3.12 -2.64
C CYS A 10 11.58 3.06 -4.11
N GLY A 11 11.02 2.11 -4.85
CA GLY A 11 11.19 2.03 -6.31
C GLY A 11 10.45 3.16 -7.02
N ILE A 12 10.86 3.42 -8.27
CA ILE A 12 10.16 4.33 -9.18
C ILE A 12 9.68 3.52 -10.36
N CYS A 13 8.38 3.51 -10.56
CA CYS A 13 7.72 2.89 -11.70
C CYS A 13 7.09 3.96 -12.60
N HIS A 14 6.75 3.63 -13.84
CA HIS A 14 6.14 4.60 -14.76
C HIS A 14 4.77 5.11 -14.28
N GLY A 15 4.06 4.32 -13.46
CA GLY A 15 2.83 4.72 -12.78
C GLY A 15 3.01 5.95 -11.89
N ASP A 16 4.16 6.08 -11.21
CA ASP A 16 4.46 7.28 -10.42
C ASP A 16 4.49 8.53 -11.32
N LEU A 17 5.05 8.40 -12.53
CA LEU A 17 5.11 9.48 -13.51
C LEU A 17 3.73 9.86 -14.04
N HIS A 18 2.90 8.88 -14.38
CA HIS A 18 1.52 9.11 -14.84
C HIS A 18 0.72 9.92 -13.82
N VAL A 19 0.88 9.58 -12.53
CA VAL A 19 0.19 10.22 -11.42
C VAL A 19 0.68 11.66 -11.21
N ILE A 20 2.00 11.90 -11.11
CA ILE A 20 2.53 13.27 -10.90
C ILE A 20 2.31 14.21 -12.09
N LYS A 21 2.11 13.67 -13.29
CA LYS A 21 1.79 14.46 -14.49
C LYS A 21 0.29 14.61 -14.73
N ASN A 22 -0.54 14.00 -13.88
CA ASN A 22 -1.99 13.97 -14.05
C ASN A 22 -2.44 13.45 -15.43
N GLU A 23 -1.79 12.42 -15.96
CA GLU A 23 -2.07 11.92 -17.32
C GLU A 23 -3.48 11.31 -17.45
N TRP A 24 -4.11 10.94 -16.33
CA TRP A 24 -5.49 10.45 -16.26
C TRP A 24 -6.51 11.52 -15.83
N GLY A 25 -6.07 12.75 -15.56
CA GLY A 25 -6.96 13.86 -15.21
C GLY A 25 -7.60 13.79 -13.81
N ASN A 26 -7.20 12.85 -12.96
CA ASN A 26 -7.77 12.59 -11.64
C ASN A 26 -6.78 12.74 -10.46
N ALA A 27 -5.60 13.32 -10.68
CA ALA A 27 -4.59 13.52 -9.63
C ALA A 27 -5.08 14.54 -8.59
N MET A 28 -4.90 14.21 -7.31
CA MET A 28 -5.18 15.09 -6.17
C MET A 28 -3.86 15.59 -5.58
N TYR A 29 -3.65 16.91 -5.58
CA TYR A 29 -2.41 17.54 -5.10
C TYR A 29 -2.59 18.18 -3.71
N PRO A 30 -1.54 18.23 -2.85
CA PRO A 30 -0.19 17.69 -3.08
C PRO A 30 -0.19 16.15 -3.11
N ILE A 31 0.68 15.57 -3.95
CA ILE A 31 0.81 14.12 -4.10
C ILE A 31 2.23 13.66 -3.79
N VAL A 32 2.33 12.58 -3.03
CA VAL A 32 3.59 11.86 -2.76
C VAL A 32 3.48 10.52 -3.49
N PRO A 33 4.17 10.33 -4.63
CA PRO A 33 4.14 9.06 -5.35
C PRO A 33 5.02 8.00 -4.66
N GLY A 34 5.05 6.79 -5.23
CA GLY A 34 5.81 5.67 -4.75
C GLY A 34 4.93 4.59 -4.14
N HIS A 35 5.06 3.38 -4.66
CA HIS A 35 4.25 2.21 -4.29
C HIS A 35 5.04 0.90 -4.35
N GLU A 36 6.37 1.00 -4.37
CA GLU A 36 7.31 -0.10 -4.37
C GLU A 36 8.22 0.05 -3.15
N ILE A 37 7.63 -0.03 -1.95
CA ILE A 37 8.25 0.42 -0.70
C ILE A 37 8.87 -0.77 0.03
N VAL A 38 10.10 -0.60 0.52
CA VAL A 38 10.75 -1.50 1.49
C VAL A 38 11.18 -0.70 2.72
N GLY A 39 10.87 -1.23 3.89
CA GLY A 39 11.20 -0.57 5.15
C GLY A 39 11.27 -1.51 6.34
N VAL A 40 11.44 -0.93 7.52
CA VAL A 40 11.51 -1.66 8.80
C VAL A 40 10.35 -1.26 9.69
N VAL A 41 9.66 -2.24 10.27
CA VAL A 41 8.59 -2.00 11.24
C VAL A 41 9.16 -1.29 12.47
N THR A 42 8.54 -0.18 12.84
CA THR A 42 8.91 0.63 14.02
C THR A 42 7.89 0.51 15.14
N ASP A 43 6.62 0.35 14.80
CA ASP A 43 5.52 0.20 15.76
C ASP A 43 4.36 -0.58 15.14
N ILE A 44 3.52 -1.21 15.96
CA ILE A 44 2.34 -1.97 15.54
C ILE A 44 1.16 -1.65 16.46
N SER A 45 -0.03 -1.53 15.88
CA SER A 45 -1.26 -1.44 16.67
C SER A 45 -1.54 -2.77 17.40
N SER A 46 -2.28 -2.70 18.51
CA SER A 46 -2.54 -3.86 19.40
C SER A 46 -3.26 -5.05 18.72
N GLY A 47 -3.96 -4.81 17.62
CA GLY A 47 -4.64 -5.85 16.83
C GLY A 47 -3.72 -6.66 15.90
N VAL A 48 -2.50 -6.18 15.64
CA VAL A 48 -1.58 -6.81 14.69
C VAL A 48 -0.84 -7.97 15.35
N LYS A 49 -0.90 -9.16 14.73
CA LYS A 49 -0.25 -10.38 15.23
C LYS A 49 0.83 -10.93 14.31
N ASN A 50 0.87 -10.46 13.07
CA ASN A 50 1.70 -11.05 12.00
C ASN A 50 3.04 -10.33 11.79
N PHE A 51 3.27 -9.22 12.51
CA PHE A 51 4.47 -8.40 12.38
C PHE A 51 5.02 -8.04 13.75
N LYS A 52 6.32 -7.74 13.83
CA LYS A 52 6.99 -7.20 15.03
C LYS A 52 7.96 -6.09 14.67
N ALA A 53 8.22 -5.19 15.63
CA ALA A 53 9.23 -4.14 15.47
C ALA A 53 10.60 -4.74 15.11
N GLY A 54 11.29 -4.11 14.17
CA GLY A 54 12.58 -4.55 13.62
C GLY A 54 12.49 -5.45 12.38
N GLU A 55 11.31 -5.95 12.01
CA GLU A 55 11.14 -6.74 10.78
C GLU A 55 11.26 -5.89 9.52
N THR A 56 11.88 -6.46 8.49
CA THR A 56 11.88 -5.88 7.14
C THR A 56 10.58 -6.28 6.43
N VAL A 57 9.87 -5.29 5.90
CA VAL A 57 8.57 -5.46 5.25
C VAL A 57 8.51 -4.69 3.93
N GLY A 58 7.63 -5.13 3.03
CA GLY A 58 7.34 -4.45 1.77
C GLY A 58 5.88 -4.02 1.69
N VAL A 59 5.62 -2.89 1.03
CA VAL A 59 4.27 -2.40 0.71
C VAL A 59 4.19 -2.16 -0.79
N GLY A 60 3.17 -2.77 -1.41
CA GLY A 60 2.88 -2.67 -2.84
C GLY A 60 1.85 -1.58 -3.17
N TYR A 61 1.15 -1.76 -4.29
CA TYR A 61 0.28 -0.74 -4.89
C TYR A 61 -1.06 -0.48 -4.20
N PHE A 62 -1.66 -1.46 -3.52
CA PHE A 62 -2.96 -1.30 -2.86
C PHE A 62 -2.84 -1.53 -1.36
N LEU A 63 -3.58 -0.73 -0.58
CA LEU A 63 -3.48 -0.68 0.87
C LEU A 63 -4.49 -1.59 1.56
N ASP A 64 -5.73 -1.63 1.08
CA ASP A 64 -6.80 -2.43 1.71
C ASP A 64 -7.89 -2.86 0.72
N SER A 65 -8.69 -3.83 1.15
CA SER A 65 -9.87 -4.34 0.45
C SER A 65 -11.02 -4.59 1.43
N CYS A 66 -12.23 -4.87 0.94
CA CYS A 66 -13.37 -5.15 1.83
C CYS A 66 -13.30 -6.49 2.57
N ARG A 67 -12.38 -7.39 2.17
CA ARG A 67 -12.16 -8.74 2.76
C ARG A 67 -13.37 -9.67 2.77
N THR A 68 -14.48 -9.29 2.12
CA THR A 68 -15.78 -9.97 2.22
C THR A 68 -16.43 -10.30 0.87
N CYS A 69 -15.99 -9.68 -0.23
CA CYS A 69 -16.51 -9.98 -1.56
C CYS A 69 -15.98 -11.32 -2.11
N TYR A 70 -16.57 -11.78 -3.22
CA TYR A 70 -16.15 -13.02 -3.88
C TYR A 70 -14.64 -13.05 -4.17
N SER A 71 -14.08 -11.98 -4.76
CA SER A 71 -12.65 -11.92 -5.09
C SER A 71 -11.77 -12.03 -3.84
N CYS A 72 -12.09 -11.27 -2.78
CA CYS A 72 -11.35 -11.33 -1.51
C CYS A 72 -11.42 -12.73 -0.87
N SER A 73 -12.58 -13.38 -0.91
CA SER A 73 -12.75 -14.74 -0.37
C SER A 73 -11.90 -15.80 -1.09
N LYS A 74 -11.35 -15.47 -2.26
CA LYS A 74 -10.50 -16.32 -3.08
C LYS A 74 -9.02 -15.91 -3.06
N GLY A 75 -8.64 -14.92 -2.24
CA GLY A 75 -7.28 -14.39 -2.22
C GLY A 75 -6.95 -13.51 -3.44
N TYR A 76 -7.97 -12.90 -4.04
CA TYR A 76 -7.85 -11.97 -5.16
C TYR A 76 -8.30 -10.56 -4.76
N GLU A 77 -7.71 -10.03 -3.69
CA GLU A 77 -8.03 -8.72 -3.12
C GLU A 77 -7.82 -7.60 -4.13
N ASN A 78 -6.89 -7.77 -5.07
CA ASN A 78 -6.64 -6.84 -6.18
C ASN A 78 -7.83 -6.67 -7.14
N PHE A 79 -8.81 -7.58 -7.12
CA PHE A 79 -10.08 -7.47 -7.86
C PHE A 79 -11.26 -7.08 -6.95
N CYS A 80 -10.98 -6.48 -5.79
CA CYS A 80 -12.02 -5.98 -4.90
C CYS A 80 -12.74 -4.77 -5.54
N PRO A 81 -14.09 -4.74 -5.58
CA PRO A 81 -14.84 -3.59 -6.09
C PRO A 81 -14.65 -2.29 -5.30
N THR A 82 -14.20 -2.40 -4.05
CA THR A 82 -13.96 -1.27 -3.14
C THR A 82 -12.50 -1.26 -2.68
N LEU A 83 -11.57 -1.54 -3.61
CA LEU A 83 -10.14 -1.51 -3.36
C LEU A 83 -9.71 -0.10 -2.90
N THR A 84 -8.87 -0.05 -1.87
CA THR A 84 -8.22 1.19 -1.43
C THR A 84 -6.80 1.22 -1.98
N LEU A 85 -6.51 2.27 -2.74
CA LEU A 85 -5.18 2.59 -3.25
C LEU A 85 -4.41 3.43 -2.23
#